data_AF-A0A949IFQ8-F1
#
_entry.id   AF-A0A949IFQ8-F1
#
_cell.length_a   1.000
_cell.length_b   1.000
_cell.length_c   1.000
_cell.angle_alpha   90.00
_cell.angle_beta   90.00
_cell.angle_gamma   90.00
#
_symmetry.space_group_name_H-M   'P 1'
#
loop_
_entity.id
_entity.type
_entity.pdbx_description
1 polymer ?
#
loop_
_entity_poly.entity_id
_entity_poly.type
_entity_poly.pdbx_seq_one_letter_code
_entity_poly.pdbx_strand_id
1 'polypeptide(L)'
;MDIQADFHGPHPSIMETMAPISAQIWDAKYRLKDEVGVPVDASVEDMWRRVARALAEVEAEPAKWETPFYEALENFRFIPAGRILS
;
A
#
# COMPACT_ATOMS: atom_id res chain seq x y z
N MET A 1 -3.39 32.62 4.62
CA MET A 1 -3.32 31.91 3.33
C MET A 1 -3.45 30.46 3.68
N ASP A 2 -4.68 30.09 3.97
CA ASP A 2 -5.07 28.82 4.55
C ASP A 2 -5.31 27.85 3.40
N ILE A 3 -4.32 27.00 3.14
CA ILE A 3 -4.50 25.88 2.22
C ILE A 3 -5.36 24.88 2.99
N GLN A 4 -6.61 24.78 2.53
CA GLN A 4 -7.66 23.91 3.06
C GLN A 4 -7.15 22.47 3.22
N ALA A 5 -7.14 21.98 4.44
CA ALA A 5 -6.93 20.57 4.75
C ALA A 5 -8.27 19.83 4.71
N ASP A 6 -8.93 19.81 3.55
CA ASP A 6 -10.20 19.11 3.36
C ASP A 6 -10.16 18.27 2.07
N PHE A 7 -9.43 17.14 2.13
CA PHE A 7 -9.54 16.03 1.18
C PHE A 7 -9.99 14.75 1.89
N HIS A 8 -10.97 14.84 2.80
CA HIS A 8 -11.53 13.67 3.49
C HIS A 8 -12.97 13.37 3.01
N GLY A 9 -13.17 13.38 1.70
CA GLY A 9 -14.27 12.63 1.09
C GLY A 9 -13.90 11.15 1.00
N PRO A 10 -14.85 10.23 0.76
CA PRO A 10 -14.50 8.86 0.40
C PRO A 10 -13.64 8.90 -0.85
N HIS A 11 -12.34 8.64 -0.70
CA HIS A 11 -11.47 8.44 -1.84
C HIS A 11 -11.87 7.12 -2.48
N PRO A 12 -12.24 7.11 -3.77
CA PRO A 12 -12.47 5.85 -4.47
C PRO A 12 -11.22 4.99 -4.32
N SER A 13 -11.39 3.70 -4.07
CA SER A 13 -10.25 2.80 -3.86
C SER A 13 -9.33 2.88 -5.07
N ILE A 14 -8.03 2.71 -4.86
CA ILE A 14 -7.06 2.60 -5.94
C ILE A 14 -7.50 1.50 -6.90
N MET A 15 -8.11 0.43 -6.40
CA MET A 15 -8.64 -0.64 -7.24
C MET A 15 -9.74 -0.18 -8.21
N GLU A 16 -10.55 0.82 -7.84
CA GLU A 16 -11.64 1.35 -8.67
C GLU A 16 -11.15 2.35 -9.72
N THR A 17 -10.08 3.09 -9.41
CA THR A 17 -9.54 4.15 -10.28
C THR A 17 -8.37 3.69 -11.15
N MET A 18 -7.79 2.53 -10.85
CA MET A 18 -6.65 1.99 -11.55
C MET A 18 -7.02 1.48 -12.95
N ALA A 19 -6.16 1.78 -13.94
CA ALA A 19 -6.34 1.25 -15.29
C ALA A 19 -6.34 -0.30 -15.28
N PRO A 20 -7.18 -0.97 -16.10
CA PRO A 20 -7.32 -2.43 -16.06
C PRO A 20 -6.01 -3.21 -16.19
N ILE A 21 -5.08 -2.73 -17.04
CA ILE A 21 -3.77 -3.35 -17.20
C ILE A 21 -2.90 -3.22 -15.94
N SER A 22 -3.01 -2.11 -15.21
CA SER A 22 -2.25 -1.90 -13.96
C SER A 22 -2.74 -2.84 -12.87
N ALA A 23 -4.06 -3.07 -12.79
CA ALA A 23 -4.64 -4.07 -11.88
C ALA A 23 -4.13 -5.48 -12.17
N GLN A 24 -4.04 -5.87 -13.44
CA GLN A 24 -3.51 -7.17 -13.85
C GLN A 24 -2.02 -7.34 -13.50
N ILE A 25 -1.20 -6.30 -13.74
CA ILE A 25 0.22 -6.34 -13.39
C ILE A 25 0.41 -6.41 -11.87
N TRP A 26 -0.37 -5.65 -11.10
CA TRP A 26 -0.35 -5.73 -9.64
C TRP A 26 -0.67 -7.15 -9.15
N ASP A 27 -1.78 -7.74 -9.59
CA ASP A 27 -2.17 -9.10 -9.18
C ASP A 27 -1.12 -10.16 -9.57
N ALA A 28 -0.48 -9.99 -10.73
CA ALA A 28 0.48 -10.95 -11.25
C ALA A 28 1.90 -10.83 -10.66
N LYS A 29 2.31 -9.63 -10.20
CA LYS A 29 3.71 -9.34 -9.86
C LYS A 29 3.95 -8.84 -8.44
N TYR A 30 2.97 -8.17 -7.84
CA TYR A 30 3.17 -7.43 -6.59
C TYR A 30 2.21 -7.85 -5.47
N ARG A 31 1.05 -8.38 -5.81
CA ARG A 31 0.08 -8.88 -4.83
C ARG A 31 0.64 -10.11 -4.13
N LEU A 32 0.81 -10.03 -2.81
CA LEU A 32 1.25 -11.19 -2.02
C LEU A 32 0.19 -12.28 -2.08
N LYS A 33 0.64 -13.50 -2.37
CA LYS A 33 -0.16 -14.73 -2.38
C LYS A 33 0.54 -15.74 -1.49
N ASP A 34 -0.25 -16.58 -0.82
CA ASP A 34 0.30 -17.67 -0.01
C ASP A 34 0.88 -18.79 -0.90
N GLU A 35 1.38 -19.85 -0.25
CA GLU A 35 2.02 -20.99 -0.93
C GLU A 35 1.10 -21.72 -1.92
N VAL A 36 -0.22 -21.60 -1.75
CA VAL A 36 -1.23 -22.21 -2.63
C VAL A 36 -1.83 -21.20 -3.63
N GLY A 37 -1.31 -19.98 -3.66
CA GLY A 37 -1.68 -18.93 -4.61
C GLY A 37 -2.90 -18.10 -4.20
N VAL A 38 -3.41 -18.26 -2.97
CA VAL A 38 -4.52 -17.47 -2.45
C VAL A 38 -4.01 -16.06 -2.10
N PRO A 39 -4.68 -15.00 -2.58
CA PRO A 39 -4.27 -13.64 -2.24
C PRO A 39 -4.31 -13.35 -0.74
N VAL A 40 -3.20 -12.83 -0.23
CA VAL A 40 -3.09 -12.30 1.14
C VAL A 40 -3.57 -10.85 1.18
N ASP A 41 -3.17 -10.05 0.19
CA ASP A 41 -3.64 -8.67 0.06
C ASP A 41 -4.94 -8.66 -0.76
N ALA A 42 -6.04 -8.13 -0.22
CA ALA A 42 -7.29 -7.99 -0.98
C ALA A 42 -7.24 -6.79 -1.94
N SER A 43 -6.50 -5.75 -1.58
CA SER A 43 -6.36 -4.49 -2.29
C SER A 43 -4.90 -3.97 -2.28
N VAL A 44 -4.64 -2.90 -3.05
CA VAL A 44 -3.33 -2.21 -3.03
C VAL A 44 -3.10 -1.54 -1.68
N GLU A 45 -4.16 -1.04 -1.05
CA GLU A 45 -4.16 -0.41 0.26
C GLU A 45 -3.79 -1.41 1.36
N ASP A 46 -4.26 -2.66 1.26
CA ASP A 46 -3.83 -3.75 2.16
C ASP A 46 -2.34 -4.05 2.01
N MET A 47 -1.85 -4.10 0.77
CA MET A 47 -0.42 -4.28 0.48
C MET A 47 0.40 -3.15 1.10
N TRP A 48 0.00 -1.88 0.95
CA TRP A 48 0.69 -0.75 1.57
C TRP A 48 0.71 -0.86 3.10
N ARG A 49 -0.41 -1.24 3.72
CA ARG A 49 -0.50 -1.42 5.17
C ARG A 49 0.39 -2.54 5.67
N ARG A 50 0.41 -3.68 4.97
CA ARG A 50 1.29 -4.81 5.30
C ARG A 50 2.76 -4.41 5.21
N VAL A 51 3.17 -3.76 4.13
CA VAL A 51 4.56 -3.30 3.95
C VAL A 51 4.93 -2.27 5.01
N ALA A 52 4.07 -1.30 5.30
CA ALA A 52 4.31 -0.30 6.33
C ALA A 52 4.51 -0.92 7.72
N ARG A 53 3.67 -1.90 8.07
CA ARG A 53 3.79 -2.65 9.33
C ARG A 53 5.09 -3.45 9.38
N ALA A 54 5.44 -4.17 8.31
CA ALA A 54 6.67 -4.95 8.25
C ALA A 54 7.93 -4.06 8.40
N LEU A 55 7.91 -2.86 7.81
CA LEU A 55 8.99 -1.87 7.97
C LEU A 55 9.04 -1.32 9.40
N ALA A 56 7.89 -1.05 10.02
CA ALA A 56 7.82 -0.53 11.37
C ALA A 56 8.26 -1.55 12.44
N GLU A 57 8.01 -2.85 12.23
CA GLU A 57 8.29 -3.91 13.21
C GLU A 57 9.77 -4.03 13.59
N VAL A 58 10.70 -3.59 12.74
CA VAL A 58 12.15 -3.61 13.01
C VAL A 58 12.68 -2.31 13.64
N GLU A 59 11.83 -1.29 13.81
CA GLU A 59 12.20 -0.01 14.39
C GLU A 59 12.15 -0.03 15.92
N ALA A 60 12.84 0.91 16.56
CA ALA A 60 12.86 1.03 18.03
C ALA A 60 11.48 1.40 18.63
N GLU A 61 10.66 2.13 17.88
CA GLU A 61 9.31 2.56 18.27
C GLU A 61 8.29 2.21 17.15
N PRO A 62 7.90 0.93 16.96
CA PRO A 62 7.09 0.52 15.80
C PRO A 62 5.79 1.31 15.62
N ALA A 63 5.07 1.57 16.73
CA ALA A 63 3.81 2.31 16.73
C ALA A 63 3.94 3.76 16.20
N LYS A 64 5.12 4.34 16.26
CA LYS A 64 5.41 5.69 15.74
C LYS A 64 5.66 5.69 14.23
N TRP A 65 6.10 4.56 13.67
CA TRP A 65 6.62 4.49 12.30
C TRP A 65 5.66 3.88 11.29
N GLU A 66 4.68 3.06 11.70
CA GLU A 66 3.73 2.46 10.77
C GLU A 66 2.97 3.50 9.93
N THR A 67 2.43 4.55 10.55
CA THR A 67 1.70 5.61 9.83
C THR A 67 2.59 6.38 8.85
N PRO A 68 3.78 6.90 9.24
CA PRO A 68 4.69 7.52 8.28
C PRO A 68 5.08 6.63 7.09
N PHE A 69 5.32 5.33 7.32
CA PHE A 69 5.64 4.41 6.22
C PHE A 69 4.44 4.17 5.30
N TYR A 70 3.24 4.01 5.86
CA TYR A 70 2.03 3.89 5.06
C TYR A 70 1.83 5.13 4.19
N GLU A 71 1.95 6.32 4.78
CA GLU A 71 1.86 7.57 4.04
C GLU A 71 2.89 7.63 2.91
N ALA A 72 4.15 7.26 3.17
CA ALA A 72 5.17 7.24 2.11
C ALA A 72 4.79 6.33 0.92
N LEU A 73 4.09 5.21 1.15
CA LEU A 73 3.67 4.27 0.10
C LEU A 73 2.36 4.69 -0.60
N GLU A 74 1.46 5.32 0.15
CA GLU A 74 0.12 5.69 -0.29
C GLU A 74 0.16 6.57 -1.54
N ASN A 75 -0.80 6.34 -2.44
CA ASN A 75 -0.90 7.02 -3.73
C ASN A 75 0.37 6.90 -4.58
N PHE A 76 1.13 5.81 -4.40
CA PHE A 76 2.37 5.53 -5.12
C PHE A 76 3.44 6.62 -4.94
N ARG A 77 3.40 7.38 -3.82
CA ARG A 77 4.39 8.43 -3.50
C ARG A 77 5.81 7.87 -3.43
N PHE A 78 5.95 6.62 -2.99
CA PHE A 78 7.17 5.85 -3.02
C PHE A 78 6.86 4.41 -3.40
N ILE A 79 7.69 3.82 -4.27
CA ILE A 79 7.55 2.43 -4.71
C ILE A 79 8.83 1.67 -4.36
N PRO A 80 8.79 0.77 -3.37
CA PRO A 80 9.90 -0.13 -3.06
C PRO A 80 10.24 -1.06 -4.22
N ALA A 81 11.43 -1.65 -4.18
CA ALA A 81 11.78 -2.72 -5.12
C ALA A 81 10.79 -3.89 -5.01
N GLY A 82 10.51 -4.56 -6.13
CA GLY A 82 9.45 -5.57 -6.21
C GLY A 82 9.52 -6.67 -5.15
N ARG A 83 10.73 -7.08 -4.73
CA ARG A 83 10.94 -8.12 -3.69
C ARG A 83 10.54 -7.70 -2.27
N ILE A 84 10.32 -6.41 -2.05
CA ILE A 84 9.80 -5.88 -0.77
C ILE A 84 8.27 -5.96 -0.77
N LEU A 85 7.64 -5.90 -1.95
CA LEU A 85 6.19 -5.91 -2.09
C LEU A 85 5.61 -7.34 -2.07
N SER A 86 6.28 -8.31 -2.71
CA SER A 86 5.77 -9.67 -2.95
C SER A 86 6.31 -10.76 -2.05
#